data_AF-A0A7C3LIL6-F1
#
_entry.id   AF-A0A7C3LIL6-F1
#
_cell.length_a   1.000
_cell.length_b   1.000
_cell.length_c   1.000
_cell.angle_alpha   90.00
_cell.angle_beta   90.00
_cell.angle_gamma   90.00
#
_symmetry.space_group_name_H-M   'P 1'
#
loop_
_entity.id
_entity.type
_entity.pdbx_description
1 polymer ?
#
loop_
_entity_poly.entity_id
_entity_poly.type
_entity_poly.pdbx_seq_one_letter_code
_entity_poly.pdbx_strand_id
1 'polypeptide(L)'
;MPSTALLQWRGARAAVLDEIEAAHALVGGTGLGRRYATQQLNRAYALLLSSEFQGLCRDLHSECVTVIVASTPAATQALSQAQYLWGRQLTRGNPQSGAIGSDFGRLGVVFWDEVCALHAQHQRRRELLDELVTWRNAIAHNDFDPAVFGPNPTLHLVQVRAWRRALNLLAEAFDSVMYNYLTGLLGAAPWPP
;
A
#
# COMPACT_ATOMS: atom_id res chain seq x y z
N MET A 1 3.09 -6.84 18.77
CA MET A 1 4.12 -5.97 18.15
C MET A 1 3.81 -5.88 16.67
N PRO A 2 3.97 -4.72 16.02
CA PRO A 2 3.84 -4.57 14.58
C PRO A 2 5.13 -4.98 13.85
N SER A 3 5.04 -5.28 12.55
CA SER A 3 6.21 -5.42 11.67
C SER A 3 7.02 -4.12 11.56
N THR A 4 8.27 -4.24 11.10
CA THR A 4 9.09 -3.06 10.79
C THR A 4 8.47 -2.24 9.67
N ALA A 5 7.88 -2.89 8.66
CA ALA A 5 7.17 -2.24 7.57
C ALA A 5 6.02 -1.36 8.07
N LEU A 6 5.19 -1.84 9.00
CA LEU A 6 4.11 -1.04 9.57
C LEU A 6 4.65 0.12 10.41
N LEU A 7 5.74 -0.08 11.15
CA LEU A 7 6.42 1.01 11.87
C LEU A 7 6.95 2.08 10.92
N GLN A 8 7.58 1.69 9.81
CA GLN A 8 8.05 2.63 8.78
C GLN A 8 6.90 3.37 8.11
N TRP A 9 5.78 2.69 7.84
CA TRP A 9 4.57 3.30 7.30
C TRP A 9 4.01 4.38 8.23
N ARG A 10 3.90 4.09 9.52
CA ARG A 10 3.40 5.04 10.54
C ARG A 10 4.40 6.15 10.87
N GLY A 11 5.69 5.93 10.63
CA GLY A 11 6.77 6.87 10.91
C GLY A 11 7.24 7.59 9.65
N ALA A 12 8.38 7.15 9.10
CA ALA A 12 9.09 7.84 8.03
C ALA A 12 8.22 8.08 6.78
N ARG A 13 7.43 7.09 6.35
CA ARG A 13 6.57 7.24 5.15
C ARG A 13 5.40 8.17 5.42
N ALA A 14 4.81 8.13 6.62
CA ALA A 14 3.78 9.08 7.02
C ALA A 14 4.30 10.53 7.02
N ALA A 15 5.52 10.75 7.50
CA ALA A 15 6.16 12.08 7.48
C ALA A 15 6.32 12.62 6.04
N VAL A 16 6.77 11.78 5.11
CA VAL A 16 6.85 12.14 3.68
C VAL A 16 5.47 12.53 3.10
N LEU A 17 4.41 11.83 3.50
CA LEU A 17 3.04 12.15 3.09
C LEU A 17 2.49 13.42 3.77
N ASP A 18 2.97 13.74 4.98
CA ASP A 18 2.62 14.98 5.69
C ASP A 18 3.30 16.20 5.06
N GLU A 19 4.54 16.06 4.57
CA GLU A 19 5.27 17.13 3.87
C GLU A 19 4.52 17.62 2.62
N ILE A 20 4.02 16.70 1.78
CA ILE A 20 3.25 17.09 0.59
C ILE A 20 1.88 17.69 0.94
N GLU A 21 1.27 17.24 2.03
CA GLU A 21 0.01 17.78 2.51
C GLU A 21 0.19 19.20 3.08
N ALA A 22 1.28 19.44 3.80
CA ALA A 22 1.69 20.77 4.25
C ALA A 22 2.00 21.70 3.06
N ALA A 23 2.74 21.21 2.05
CA ALA A 23 3.00 21.97 0.82
C ALA A 23 1.69 22.34 0.09
N HIS A 24 0.74 21.40 0.01
CA HIS A 24 -0.59 21.69 -0.54
C HIS A 24 -1.31 22.79 0.26
N ALA A 25 -1.27 22.75 1.59
CA ALA A 25 -1.90 23.77 2.43
C ALA A 25 -1.28 25.16 2.22
N LEU A 26 0.05 25.24 2.10
CA LEU A 26 0.77 26.50 1.83
C LEU A 26 0.39 27.11 0.46
N VAL A 27 0.30 26.28 -0.59
CA VAL A 27 -0.02 26.77 -1.94
C VAL A 27 -1.49 27.15 -2.08
N GLY A 28 -2.40 26.41 -1.43
CA GLY A 28 -3.85 26.65 -1.50
C GLY A 28 -4.30 27.92 -0.77
N GLY A 29 -3.55 28.37 0.25
CA GLY A 29 -3.91 29.48 1.12
C GLY A 29 -5.15 29.22 2.00
N THR A 30 -5.40 30.12 2.95
CA THR A 30 -6.55 30.06 3.89
C THR A 30 -7.63 31.12 3.64
N GLY A 31 -7.43 32.03 2.68
CA GLY A 31 -8.32 33.17 2.42
C GLY A 31 -9.46 32.91 1.41
N LEU A 32 -10.43 33.84 1.38
CA LEU A 32 -11.48 33.90 0.36
C LEU A 32 -10.84 34.13 -1.02
N GLY A 33 -11.10 33.23 -1.98
CA GLY A 33 -10.40 33.19 -3.28
C GLY A 33 -9.30 32.12 -3.35
N ARG A 34 -9.59 30.92 -2.80
CA ARG A 34 -8.72 29.73 -2.83
C ARG A 34 -8.14 29.54 -4.24
N ARG A 35 -6.81 29.40 -4.34
CA ARG A 35 -6.15 29.16 -5.63
C ARG A 35 -6.50 27.76 -6.13
N TYR A 36 -7.28 27.68 -7.21
CA TYR A 36 -7.72 26.40 -7.80
C TYR A 36 -6.61 25.64 -8.56
N ALA A 37 -5.42 26.23 -8.69
CA ALA A 37 -4.27 25.63 -9.38
C ALA A 37 -3.51 24.60 -8.52
N THR A 38 -4.19 23.79 -7.71
CA THR A 38 -3.56 22.72 -6.91
C THR A 38 -3.68 21.33 -7.54
N GLN A 39 -4.24 21.22 -8.75
CA GLN A 39 -4.43 19.95 -9.44
C GLN A 39 -3.13 19.14 -9.56
N GLN A 40 -2.00 19.79 -9.87
CA GLN A 40 -0.71 19.10 -9.97
C GLN A 40 -0.20 18.61 -8.60
N LEU A 41 -0.50 19.34 -7.51
CA LEU A 41 -0.17 18.91 -6.15
C LEU A 41 -1.01 17.69 -5.74
N ASN A 42 -2.30 17.67 -6.09
CA ASN A 42 -3.15 16.51 -5.81
C ASN A 42 -2.67 15.27 -6.59
N ARG A 43 -2.28 15.45 -7.86
CA ARG A 43 -1.71 14.39 -8.69
C ARG A 43 -0.38 13.87 -8.12
N ALA A 44 0.53 14.78 -7.75
CA ALA A 44 1.78 14.42 -7.09
C ALA A 44 1.54 13.67 -5.78
N TYR A 45 0.55 14.08 -4.99
CA TYR A 45 0.20 13.41 -3.75
C TYR A 45 -0.34 11.99 -4.00
N ALA A 46 -1.20 11.78 -4.99
CA ALA A 46 -1.67 10.44 -5.36
C ALA A 46 -0.52 9.52 -5.80
N LEU A 47 0.41 10.03 -6.64
CA LEU A 47 1.60 9.28 -7.04
C LEU A 47 2.45 8.88 -5.82
N LEU A 48 2.78 9.86 -4.97
CA LEU A 48 3.59 9.63 -3.77
C LEU A 48 2.93 8.64 -2.81
N LEU A 49 1.62 8.80 -2.56
CA LEU A 49 0.85 7.89 -1.72
C LEU A 49 0.90 6.46 -2.23
N SER A 50 0.71 6.25 -3.54
CA SER A 50 0.80 4.92 -4.14
C SER A 50 2.20 4.33 -4.03
N SER A 51 3.25 5.12 -4.27
CA SER A 51 4.64 4.67 -4.16
C SER A 51 5.02 4.29 -2.73
N GLU A 52 4.62 5.09 -1.73
CA GLU A 52 4.88 4.78 -0.33
C GLU A 52 4.14 3.53 0.13
N PHE A 53 2.89 3.36 -0.29
CA PHE A 53 2.13 2.16 0.03
C PHE A 53 2.68 0.90 -0.66
N GLN A 54 3.18 1.03 -1.89
CA GLN A 54 3.89 -0.06 -2.57
C GLN A 54 5.12 -0.49 -1.79
N GLY A 55 5.90 0.46 -1.28
CA GLY A 55 7.05 0.16 -0.46
C GLY A 55 6.67 -0.57 0.83
N LEU A 56 5.64 -0.12 1.55
CA LEU A 56 5.09 -0.85 2.70
C LEU A 56 4.79 -2.32 2.33
N CYS A 57 3.99 -2.56 1.30
CA CYS A 57 3.57 -3.91 0.91
C CYS A 57 4.77 -4.80 0.58
N ARG A 58 5.76 -4.24 -0.14
CA ARG A 58 6.98 -4.94 -0.54
C ARG A 58 7.86 -5.27 0.66
N ASP A 59 7.99 -4.35 1.60
CA ASP A 59 8.84 -4.52 2.78
C ASP A 59 8.19 -5.53 3.74
N LEU A 60 6.87 -5.41 3.98
CA LEU A 60 6.11 -6.40 4.77
C LEU A 60 6.20 -7.80 4.16
N HIS A 61 6.05 -7.92 2.83
CA HIS A 61 6.22 -9.20 2.15
C HIS A 61 7.62 -9.78 2.37
N SER A 62 8.66 -8.93 2.28
CA SER A 62 10.05 -9.35 2.51
C SER A 62 10.27 -9.83 3.94
N GLU A 63 9.70 -9.14 4.93
CA GLU A 63 9.77 -9.54 6.34
C GLU A 63 9.09 -10.90 6.57
N CYS A 64 7.91 -11.12 5.98
CA CYS A 64 7.22 -12.41 6.04
C CYS A 64 8.08 -13.54 5.44
N VAL A 65 8.70 -13.29 4.28
CA VAL A 65 9.59 -14.25 3.62
C VAL A 65 10.80 -14.58 4.49
N THR A 66 11.44 -13.57 5.09
CA THR A 66 12.58 -13.79 6.01
C THR A 66 12.19 -14.70 7.17
N VAL A 67 11.02 -14.48 7.77
CA VAL A 67 10.50 -15.28 8.88
C VAL A 67 10.21 -16.73 8.46
N ILE A 68 9.57 -16.94 7.30
CA ILE A 68 9.30 -18.28 6.76
C ILE A 68 10.61 -19.00 6.41
N VAL A 69 11.54 -18.33 5.74
CA VAL A 69 12.81 -18.94 5.32
C VAL A 69 13.64 -19.35 6.52
N ALA A 70 13.63 -18.58 7.60
CA ALA A 70 14.34 -18.90 8.83
C ALA A 70 13.90 -20.23 9.47
N SER A 71 12.67 -20.71 9.21
CA SER A 71 12.19 -22.00 9.69
C SER A 71 12.60 -23.19 8.80
N THR A 72 13.27 -22.94 7.67
CA THR A 72 13.75 -23.99 6.75
C THR A 72 15.20 -24.39 7.03
N PRO A 73 15.65 -25.60 6.60
CA PRO A 73 17.04 -26.01 6.76
C PRO A 73 18.02 -25.00 6.15
N ALA A 74 19.13 -24.72 6.85
CA ALA A 74 20.10 -23.70 6.46
C ALA A 74 20.61 -23.85 5.01
N ALA A 75 20.81 -25.10 4.57
CA ALA A 75 21.27 -25.40 3.21
C ALA A 75 20.29 -24.95 2.10
N THR A 76 19.00 -24.80 2.39
CA THR A 76 17.97 -24.41 1.41
C THR A 76 17.54 -22.95 1.54
N GLN A 77 17.94 -22.23 2.59
CA GLN A 77 17.41 -20.89 2.90
C GLN A 77 17.59 -19.89 1.75
N ALA A 78 18.80 -19.83 1.17
CA ALA A 78 19.10 -18.93 0.06
C ALA A 78 18.24 -19.21 -1.18
N LEU A 79 18.03 -20.50 -1.49
CA LEU A 79 17.19 -20.92 -2.61
C LEU A 79 15.71 -20.60 -2.35
N SER A 80 15.21 -20.90 -1.15
CA SER A 80 13.83 -20.59 -0.74
C SER A 80 13.55 -19.09 -0.79
N GLN A 81 14.47 -18.26 -0.28
CA GLN A 81 14.33 -16.81 -0.33
C GLN A 81 14.30 -16.31 -1.78
N ALA A 82 15.22 -16.77 -2.62
CA ALA A 82 15.22 -16.42 -4.04
C ALA A 82 13.90 -16.80 -4.72
N GLN A 83 13.34 -17.98 -4.39
CA GLN A 83 12.09 -18.44 -4.96
C GLN A 83 10.88 -17.58 -4.57
N TYR A 84 10.81 -17.08 -3.33
CA TYR A 84 9.71 -16.19 -2.92
C TYR A 84 9.82 -14.78 -3.52
N LEU A 85 11.05 -14.29 -3.72
CA LEU A 85 11.29 -12.96 -4.29
C LEU A 85 11.24 -12.94 -5.82
N TRP A 86 11.50 -14.08 -6.46
CA TRP A 86 11.47 -14.21 -7.91
C TRP A 86 10.11 -13.81 -8.47
N GLY A 87 10.06 -12.91 -9.45
CA GLY A 87 8.81 -12.50 -10.08
C GLY A 87 7.82 -11.77 -9.17
N ARG A 88 8.24 -11.30 -7.98
CA ARG A 88 7.38 -10.50 -7.09
C ARG A 88 6.86 -9.26 -7.81
N GLN A 89 5.55 -9.16 -7.98
CA GLN A 89 4.91 -8.11 -8.79
C GLN A 89 5.14 -6.72 -8.19
N LEU A 90 5.12 -6.59 -6.86
CA LEU A 90 5.38 -5.34 -6.14
C LEU A 90 6.79 -4.76 -6.36
N THR A 91 7.71 -5.51 -6.98
CA THR A 91 9.04 -5.02 -7.36
C THR A 91 8.99 -4.17 -8.64
N ARG A 92 8.04 -4.42 -9.54
CA ARG A 92 7.99 -3.81 -10.89
C ARG A 92 6.67 -3.09 -11.18
N GLY A 93 5.58 -3.55 -10.61
CA GLY A 93 4.23 -3.04 -10.82
C GLY A 93 3.76 -2.09 -9.72
N ASN A 94 2.48 -1.79 -9.74
CA ASN A 94 1.80 -0.94 -8.75
C ASN A 94 1.19 -1.80 -7.64
N PRO A 95 0.87 -1.21 -6.47
CA PRO A 95 0.24 -1.94 -5.38
C PRO A 95 -1.26 -2.16 -5.61
N GLN A 96 -1.65 -2.58 -6.82
CA GLN A 96 -3.04 -2.96 -7.09
C GLN A 96 -3.41 -4.22 -6.31
N SER A 97 -4.69 -4.38 -6.01
CA SER A 97 -5.16 -5.49 -5.17
C SER A 97 -4.79 -6.86 -5.75
N GLY A 98 -4.84 -7.03 -7.08
CA GLY A 98 -4.39 -8.26 -7.74
C GLY A 98 -2.91 -8.59 -7.52
N ALA A 99 -2.02 -7.59 -7.56
CA ALA A 99 -0.59 -7.79 -7.38
C ALA A 99 -0.25 -8.14 -5.92
N ILE A 100 -0.87 -7.43 -4.97
CA ILE A 100 -0.75 -7.72 -3.54
C ILE A 100 -1.26 -9.14 -3.25
N GLY A 101 -2.46 -9.48 -3.73
CA GLY A 101 -3.05 -10.80 -3.53
C GLY A 101 -2.20 -11.92 -4.11
N SER A 102 -1.63 -11.72 -5.30
CA SER A 102 -0.72 -12.68 -5.93
C SER A 102 0.57 -12.86 -5.11
N ASP A 103 1.23 -11.77 -4.71
CA ASP A 103 2.50 -11.83 -4.00
C ASP A 103 2.38 -12.44 -2.60
N PHE A 104 1.39 -12.00 -1.81
CA PHE A 104 1.12 -12.58 -0.49
C PHE A 104 0.54 -14.00 -0.60
N GLY A 105 -0.28 -14.28 -1.62
CA GLY A 105 -0.84 -15.61 -1.86
C GLY A 105 0.22 -16.69 -2.10
N ARG A 106 1.38 -16.33 -2.63
CA ARG A 106 2.54 -17.24 -2.76
C ARG A 106 3.07 -17.75 -1.43
N LEU A 107 2.76 -17.08 -0.32
CA LEU A 107 3.12 -17.52 1.03
C LEU A 107 2.14 -18.58 1.57
N GLY A 108 1.04 -18.86 0.86
CA GLY A 108 0.01 -19.84 1.25
C GLY A 108 -1.24 -19.25 1.91
N VAL A 109 -1.36 -17.92 1.99
CA VAL A 109 -2.52 -17.23 2.60
C VAL A 109 -3.54 -16.81 1.55
N VAL A 110 -4.84 -16.96 1.83
CA VAL A 110 -5.92 -16.39 1.01
C VAL A 110 -6.07 -14.90 1.34
N PHE A 111 -5.06 -14.12 0.98
CA PHE A 111 -4.75 -12.83 1.59
C PHE A 111 -5.93 -11.85 1.69
N TRP A 112 -6.63 -11.59 0.59
CA TRP A 112 -7.72 -10.62 0.60
C TRP A 112 -8.98 -11.11 1.31
N ASP A 113 -9.22 -12.43 1.35
CA ASP A 113 -10.34 -12.99 2.08
C ASP A 113 -10.13 -12.81 3.59
N GLU A 114 -8.90 -13.08 4.05
CA GLU A 114 -8.49 -12.83 5.44
C GLU A 114 -8.55 -11.35 5.80
N VAL A 115 -8.05 -10.46 4.92
CA VAL A 115 -8.14 -9.01 5.13
C VAL A 115 -9.60 -8.58 5.22
N CYS A 116 -10.46 -9.01 4.29
CA CYS A 116 -11.86 -8.62 4.29
C CYS A 116 -12.65 -9.20 5.46
N ALA A 117 -12.27 -10.38 5.98
CA ALA A 117 -12.87 -10.97 7.16
C ALA A 117 -12.63 -10.15 8.43
N LEU A 118 -11.52 -9.40 8.53
CA LEU A 118 -11.22 -8.57 9.71
C LEU A 118 -12.21 -7.42 9.91
N HIS A 119 -12.78 -6.86 8.83
CA HIS A 119 -13.70 -5.73 8.94
C HIS A 119 -14.54 -5.52 7.68
N ALA A 120 -15.85 -5.31 7.83
CA ALA A 120 -16.79 -5.17 6.70
C ALA A 120 -16.42 -4.06 5.70
N GLN A 121 -15.76 -2.99 6.14
CA GLN A 121 -15.32 -1.90 5.25
C GLN A 121 -14.03 -2.19 4.47
N HIS A 122 -13.32 -3.28 4.73
CA HIS A 122 -12.06 -3.59 4.04
C HIS A 122 -12.27 -3.82 2.54
N GLN A 123 -13.42 -4.35 2.15
CA GLN A 123 -13.80 -4.43 0.74
C GLN A 123 -13.81 -3.04 0.08
N ARG A 124 -14.45 -2.05 0.71
CA ARG A 124 -14.45 -0.68 0.21
C ARG A 124 -13.06 -0.05 0.20
N ARG A 125 -12.23 -0.34 1.20
CA ARG A 125 -10.84 0.18 1.27
C ARG A 125 -9.96 -0.41 0.16
N ARG A 126 -10.17 -1.69 -0.19
CA ARG A 126 -9.55 -2.34 -1.34
C ARG A 126 -9.94 -1.67 -2.66
N GLU A 127 -11.22 -1.35 -2.85
CA GLU A 127 -11.68 -0.60 -4.04
C GLU A 127 -11.02 0.78 -4.12
N LEU A 128 -10.91 1.49 -2.99
CA LEU A 128 -10.23 2.79 -2.92
C LEU A 128 -8.74 2.70 -3.27
N LEU A 129 -8.07 1.59 -2.93
CA LEU A 129 -6.70 1.32 -3.36
C LEU A 129 -6.62 1.16 -4.90
N ASP A 130 -7.52 0.38 -5.48
CA ASP A 130 -7.54 0.17 -6.94
C ASP A 130 -7.92 1.45 -7.70
N GLU A 131 -8.78 2.30 -7.12
CA GLU A 131 -9.08 3.64 -7.64
C GLU A 131 -7.83 4.54 -7.64
N LEU A 132 -7.07 4.57 -6.54
CA LEU A 132 -5.79 5.28 -6.46
C LEU A 132 -4.81 4.80 -7.53
N VAL A 133 -4.67 3.49 -7.72
CA VAL A 133 -3.74 2.94 -8.71
C VAL A 133 -4.18 3.29 -10.13
N THR A 134 -5.49 3.28 -10.39
CA THR A 134 -6.08 3.74 -11.66
C THR A 134 -5.71 5.20 -11.95
N TRP A 135 -5.89 6.08 -10.96
CA TRP A 135 -5.46 7.48 -11.06
C TRP A 135 -3.96 7.62 -11.26
N ARG A 136 -3.14 6.88 -10.52
CA ARG A 136 -1.67 6.90 -10.68
C ARG A 136 -1.27 6.58 -12.11
N ASN A 137 -1.82 5.53 -12.71
CA ASN A 137 -1.49 5.12 -14.07
C ASN A 137 -1.85 6.21 -15.08
N ALA A 138 -3.06 6.77 -14.97
CA ALA A 138 -3.51 7.86 -15.83
C ALA A 138 -2.61 9.10 -15.70
N ILE A 139 -2.23 9.47 -14.47
CA ILE A 139 -1.32 10.59 -14.23
C ILE A 139 0.06 10.32 -14.84
N ALA A 140 0.63 9.14 -14.60
CA ALA A 140 1.98 8.80 -15.03
C ALA A 140 2.13 8.73 -16.56
N HIS A 141 1.09 8.26 -17.25
CA HIS A 141 1.07 8.14 -18.71
C HIS A 141 0.38 9.30 -19.42
N ASN A 142 -0.15 10.27 -18.65
CA ASN A 142 -1.03 11.33 -19.15
C ASN A 142 -2.18 10.78 -20.01
N ASP A 143 -2.73 9.64 -19.59
CA ASP A 143 -3.75 8.86 -20.29
C ASP A 143 -5.03 8.79 -19.44
N PHE A 144 -5.92 9.75 -19.67
CA PHE A 144 -7.17 9.87 -18.93
C PHE A 144 -8.34 9.45 -19.83
N ASP A 145 -8.70 8.17 -19.77
CA ASP A 145 -9.88 7.64 -20.47
C ASP A 145 -11.16 8.38 -20.01
N PRO A 146 -11.88 9.08 -20.91
CA PRO A 146 -13.12 9.78 -20.57
C PRO A 146 -14.22 8.85 -20.03
N ALA A 147 -14.19 7.56 -20.33
CA ALA A 147 -15.14 6.58 -19.78
C ALA A 147 -14.90 6.32 -18.29
N VAL A 148 -13.67 6.47 -17.82
CA VAL A 148 -13.27 6.25 -16.41
C VAL A 148 -13.30 7.54 -15.61
N PHE A 149 -12.74 8.63 -16.17
CA PHE A 149 -12.53 9.87 -15.43
C PHE A 149 -13.47 11.02 -15.82
N GLY A 150 -14.31 10.82 -16.83
CA GLY A 150 -15.16 11.87 -17.40
C GLY A 150 -14.39 12.83 -18.32
N PRO A 151 -15.08 13.83 -18.90
CA PRO A 151 -14.51 14.70 -19.94
C PRO A 151 -13.44 15.68 -19.43
N ASN A 152 -13.45 16.00 -18.13
CA ASN A 152 -12.51 16.95 -17.50
C ASN A 152 -11.98 16.36 -16.18
N PRO A 153 -11.02 15.42 -16.24
CA PRO A 153 -10.53 14.67 -15.09
C PRO A 153 -9.90 15.59 -14.02
N THR A 154 -10.63 15.80 -12.94
CA THR A 154 -10.22 16.64 -11.81
C THR A 154 -10.01 15.77 -10.57
N LEU A 155 -8.86 15.93 -9.92
CA LEU A 155 -8.50 15.14 -8.74
C LEU A 155 -8.57 16.05 -7.54
N HIS A 156 -9.49 15.78 -6.62
CA HIS A 156 -9.69 16.59 -5.44
C HIS A 156 -8.86 16.08 -4.25
N LEU A 157 -8.33 17.00 -3.44
CA LEU A 157 -7.59 16.64 -2.22
C LEU A 157 -8.40 15.73 -1.28
N VAL A 158 -9.72 15.89 -1.22
CA VAL A 158 -10.60 15.05 -0.40
C VAL A 158 -10.55 13.57 -0.83
N GLN A 159 -10.42 13.30 -2.12
CA GLN A 159 -10.25 11.94 -2.65
C GLN A 159 -8.91 11.36 -2.22
N VAL A 160 -7.82 12.12 -2.39
CA VAL A 160 -6.47 11.66 -1.99
C VAL A 160 -6.39 11.39 -0.49
N ARG A 161 -6.99 12.24 0.33
CA ARG A 161 -7.10 12.02 1.79
C ARG A 161 -7.95 10.80 2.14
N ALA A 162 -9.02 10.53 1.37
CA ALA A 162 -9.82 9.32 1.55
C ALA A 162 -9.01 8.06 1.26
N TRP A 163 -8.22 8.06 0.17
CA TRP A 163 -7.29 6.98 -0.12
C TRP A 163 -6.26 6.83 1.00
N ARG A 164 -5.61 7.91 1.46
CA ARG A 164 -4.63 7.84 2.56
C ARG A 164 -5.22 7.19 3.82
N ARG A 165 -6.42 7.57 4.22
CA ARG A 165 -7.12 6.94 5.36
C ARG A 165 -7.41 5.46 5.12
N ALA A 166 -7.86 5.10 3.93
CA ALA A 166 -8.11 3.70 3.57
C ALA A 166 -6.81 2.87 3.64
N LEU A 167 -5.70 3.39 3.11
CA LEU A 167 -4.40 2.74 3.11
C LEU A 167 -3.79 2.61 4.51
N ASN A 168 -3.98 3.61 5.38
CA ASN A 168 -3.57 3.48 6.79
C ASN A 168 -4.24 2.28 7.46
N LEU A 169 -5.54 2.11 7.25
CA LEU A 169 -6.29 1.01 7.84
C LEU A 169 -5.98 -0.34 7.17
N LEU A 170 -5.69 -0.34 5.85
CA LEU A 170 -5.21 -1.54 5.17
C LEU A 170 -3.81 -1.94 5.64
N ALA A 171 -2.91 -1.00 5.92
CA ALA A 171 -1.58 -1.30 6.43
C ALA A 171 -1.65 -2.06 7.77
N GLU A 172 -2.53 -1.64 8.66
CA GLU A 172 -2.78 -2.31 9.94
C GLU A 172 -3.41 -3.69 9.76
N ALA A 173 -4.36 -3.80 8.82
CA ALA A 173 -5.00 -5.07 8.50
C ALA A 173 -4.00 -6.06 7.90
N PHE A 174 -3.13 -5.63 6.99
CA PHE A 174 -2.12 -6.46 6.36
C PHE A 174 -1.14 -7.00 7.39
N ASP A 175 -0.66 -6.14 8.29
CA ASP A 175 0.20 -6.54 9.40
C ASP A 175 -0.48 -7.57 10.30
N SER A 176 -1.75 -7.34 10.65
CA SER A 176 -2.53 -8.24 11.51
C SER A 176 -2.78 -9.61 10.86
N VAL A 177 -3.14 -9.63 9.57
CA VAL A 177 -3.33 -10.88 8.81
C VAL A 177 -2.03 -11.67 8.77
N MET A 178 -0.92 -11.02 8.41
CA MET A 178 0.36 -11.72 8.33
C MET A 178 0.88 -12.16 9.70
N TYR A 179 0.66 -11.36 10.74
CA TYR A 179 0.96 -11.75 12.11
C TYR A 179 0.22 -13.04 12.50
N ASN A 180 -1.10 -13.07 12.31
CA ASN A 180 -1.94 -14.21 12.66
C ASN A 180 -1.58 -15.44 11.83
N TYR A 181 -1.42 -15.27 10.52
CA TYR A 181 -1.06 -16.34 9.58
C TYR A 181 0.28 -16.98 9.96
N LEU A 182 1.34 -16.17 10.13
CA LEU A 182 2.67 -16.69 10.46
C LEU A 182 2.73 -17.27 11.87
N THR A 183 1.99 -16.72 12.83
CA THR A 183 1.89 -17.30 14.18
C THR A 183 1.26 -18.70 14.12
N GLY A 184 0.18 -18.86 13.35
CA GLY A 184 -0.46 -20.16 13.14
C GLY A 184 0.45 -21.15 12.41
N LEU A 185 1.23 -20.68 11.43
CA LEU A 185 2.14 -21.51 10.64
C LEU A 185 3.38 -21.97 11.43
N LEU A 186 3.95 -21.09 12.26
CA LEU A 186 5.24 -21.31 12.92
C LEU A 186 5.12 -21.68 14.41
N GLY A 187 3.96 -21.47 15.02
CA GLY A 187 3.73 -21.69 16.45
C GLY A 187 4.37 -20.64 17.36
N ALA A 188 4.91 -19.54 16.81
CA ALA A 188 5.53 -18.45 17.54
C ALA A 188 5.23 -17.10 16.86
N ALA A 189 5.29 -16.01 17.64
CA ALA A 189 5.08 -14.67 17.12
C ALA A 189 6.17 -14.32 16.06
N PRO A 190 5.79 -13.83 14.87
CA PRO A 190 6.75 -13.62 13.77
C PRO A 190 7.59 -12.36 13.93
N TRP A 191 7.07 -11.34 14.62
CA TRP A 191 7.74 -10.06 14.80
C TRP A 191 8.49 -10.04 16.13
N PRO A 192 9.74 -9.54 16.17
CA PRO A 192 10.48 -9.41 17.42
C PRO A 192 9.79 -8.42 18.39
N PRO A 193 10.05 -8.55 19.71
CA PRO A 193 9.64 -7.57 20.72
C PRO A 193 10.30 -6.20 20.54
#